data_AF-A0A2M7PJ72-F1
#
_entry.id   AF-A0A2M7PJ72-F1
#
_cell.length_a   1.000
_cell.length_b   1.000
_cell.length_c   1.000
_cell.angle_alpha   90.00
_cell.angle_beta   90.00
_cell.angle_gamma   90.00
#
_symmetry.space_group_name_H-M   'P 1'
#
loop_
_entity.id
_entity.type
_entity.pdbx_description
1 polymer ?
#
loop_
_entity_poly.entity_id
_entity_poly.type
_entity_poly.pdbx_seq_one_letter_code
_entity_poly.pdbx_strand_id
1 'polypeptide(L)'
;MKKIYSLVFLVLLSTVILAGTISHTYHFSTPLIIQKGPYRLINFDGTMQTAKAGEPSLPYFPTKLLLPPGEMVVSMEIIRESEQFIEGDYQLSPYQPSRPLSSTESPDFYFN
;
A
#
# COMPACT_ATOMS: atom_id res chain seq x y z
N MET A 1 -24.38 -37.16 35.07
CA MET A 1 -24.96 -35.80 35.15
C MET A 1 -23.88 -34.71 35.26
N LYS A 2 -23.16 -34.56 36.38
CA LYS A 2 -22.15 -33.48 36.56
C LYS A 2 -21.06 -33.39 35.48
N LYS A 3 -20.53 -34.54 35.01
CA LYS A 3 -19.51 -34.59 33.94
C LYS A 3 -20.03 -34.11 32.58
N ILE A 4 -21.31 -34.37 32.29
CA ILE A 4 -21.98 -33.92 31.06
C ILE A 4 -22.19 -32.41 31.09
N TYR A 5 -22.63 -31.85 32.21
CA TYR A 5 -22.76 -30.40 32.36
C TYR A 5 -21.41 -29.69 32.24
N SER A 6 -20.34 -30.25 32.78
CA SER A 6 -18.98 -29.69 32.66
C SER A 6 -18.47 -29.71 31.23
N LEU A 7 -18.79 -30.75 30.45
CA LEU A 7 -18.39 -30.86 29.05
C LEU A 7 -19.16 -29.89 28.17
N VAL A 8 -20.47 -29.74 28.41
CA VAL A 8 -21.32 -28.73 27.74
C VAL A 8 -20.82 -27.32 28.03
N PHE A 9 -20.44 -27.03 29.27
CA PHE A 9 -19.86 -25.72 29.65
C PHE A 9 -18.53 -25.44 28.92
N LEU A 10 -17.65 -26.43 28.81
CA LEU A 10 -16.37 -26.29 28.09
C LEU A 10 -16.57 -26.01 26.59
N VAL A 11 -17.53 -26.69 25.96
CA VAL A 11 -17.87 -26.47 24.55
C VAL A 11 -18.43 -25.06 24.34
N LEU A 12 -19.30 -24.58 25.24
CA LEU A 12 -19.83 -23.21 25.21
C LEU A 12 -18.75 -22.12 25.39
N LEU A 13 -17.66 -22.39 26.13
CA LEU A 13 -16.56 -21.44 26.25
C LEU A 13 -15.75 -21.29 24.95
N SER A 14 -15.67 -22.34 24.13
CA SER A 14 -14.87 -22.31 22.90
C SER A 14 -15.46 -21.42 21.80
N THR A 15 -16.77 -21.13 21.86
CA THR A 15 -17.46 -20.29 20.85
C THR A 15 -17.24 -18.79 21.05
N VAL A 16 -16.55 -18.38 22.12
CA VAL A 16 -16.36 -16.95 22.47
C VAL A 16 -15.06 -16.36 21.90
N ILE A 17 -14.25 -17.15 21.18
CA ILE A 17 -13.03 -16.64 20.54
C ILE A 17 -13.42 -15.83 19.31
N LEU A 18 -13.50 -14.51 19.46
CA LEU A 18 -13.72 -13.55 18.38
C LEU A 18 -12.38 -13.07 17.85
N ALA A 19 -12.05 -13.41 16.60
CA ALA A 19 -10.92 -12.80 15.90
C ALA A 19 -11.33 -11.41 15.37
N GLY A 20 -10.58 -10.37 15.75
CA GLY A 20 -10.80 -9.01 15.24
C GLY A 20 -10.43 -8.91 13.76
N THR A 21 -11.28 -8.29 12.95
CA THR A 21 -10.99 -7.97 11.54
C THR A 21 -11.08 -6.46 11.34
N ILE A 22 -10.08 -5.89 10.67
CA ILE A 22 -10.06 -4.48 10.25
C ILE A 22 -10.17 -4.46 8.73
N SER A 23 -11.27 -3.88 8.24
CA SER A 23 -11.49 -3.69 6.80
C SER A 23 -11.46 -2.20 6.49
N HIS A 24 -10.67 -1.81 5.51
CA HIS A 24 -10.58 -0.43 5.05
C HIS A 24 -10.56 -0.38 3.52
N THR A 25 -11.45 0.42 2.94
CA THR A 25 -11.55 0.61 1.49
C THR A 25 -10.85 1.92 1.11
N TYR A 26 -9.98 1.85 0.11
CA TYR A 26 -9.31 3.03 -0.47
C TYR A 26 -9.91 3.31 -1.84
N HIS A 27 -10.18 4.58 -2.10
CA HIS A 27 -10.68 5.04 -3.38
C HIS A 27 -9.62 5.88 -4.07
N PHE A 28 -9.34 5.55 -5.33
CA PHE A 28 -8.41 6.29 -6.17
C PHE A 28 -9.21 7.09 -7.20
N SER A 29 -8.88 8.37 -7.34
CA SER A 29 -9.39 9.23 -8.41
C SER A 29 -8.65 8.94 -9.72
N THR A 30 -9.14 9.50 -10.83
CA THR A 30 -8.41 9.45 -12.11
C THR A 30 -7.01 10.07 -11.95
N PRO A 31 -5.94 9.39 -12.39
CA PRO A 31 -4.59 9.92 -12.23
C PRO A 31 -4.33 11.12 -13.14
N LEU A 32 -3.45 12.00 -12.68
CA LEU A 32 -2.88 13.07 -13.48
C LEU A 32 -1.61 12.56 -14.17
N ILE A 33 -1.51 12.79 -15.48
CA ILE A 33 -0.33 12.46 -16.28
C ILE A 33 0.46 13.74 -16.54
N ILE A 34 1.60 13.88 -15.86
CA ILE A 34 2.41 15.09 -15.87
C ILE A 34 3.60 14.90 -16.81
N GLN A 35 3.87 15.86 -17.70
CA GLN A 35 5.07 15.87 -18.53
C GLN A 35 6.28 16.34 -17.72
N LYS A 36 7.39 15.60 -17.78
CA LYS A 36 8.67 15.96 -17.13
C LYS A 36 9.84 15.70 -18.08
N GLY A 37 10.24 16.73 -18.84
CA GLY A 37 11.26 16.58 -19.88
C GLY A 37 10.78 15.62 -20.98
N PRO A 38 11.56 14.58 -21.36
CA PRO A 38 11.11 13.56 -22.30
C PRO A 38 10.18 12.50 -21.67
N TYR A 39 10.02 12.52 -20.35
CA TYR A 39 9.31 11.50 -19.59
C TYR A 39 7.92 11.93 -19.13
N ARG A 40 7.15 10.97 -18.64
CA ARG A 40 5.83 11.12 -18.03
C ARG A 40 5.84 10.67 -16.58
N LEU A 41 5.04 11.31 -15.74
CA LEU A 41 4.78 10.90 -14.37
C LEU A 41 3.28 10.66 -14.21
N ILE A 42 2.91 9.50 -13.69
CA ILE A 42 1.53 9.17 -13.33
C ILE A 42 1.37 9.48 -11.84
N ASN A 43 0.46 10.37 -11.49
CA ASN A 43 0.26 10.83 -10.12
C ASN A 43 -1.19 10.67 -9.69
N PHE A 44 -1.41 10.02 -8.55
CA PHE A 44 -2.68 10.02 -7.84
C PHE A 44 -2.59 10.94 -6.62
N ASP A 45 -3.72 11.47 -6.18
CA ASP A 45 -3.75 12.25 -4.94
C ASP A 45 -3.32 11.39 -3.74
N GLY A 46 -2.56 11.99 -2.82
CA GLY A 46 -2.00 11.30 -1.65
C GLY A 46 -0.94 10.23 -1.93
N THR A 47 -0.46 10.09 -3.17
CA THR A 47 0.62 9.15 -3.51
C THR A 47 2.00 9.79 -3.53
N MET A 48 3.02 8.95 -3.38
CA MET A 48 4.43 9.31 -3.52
C MET A 48 5.04 8.51 -4.67
N GLN A 49 5.91 9.14 -5.44
CA GLN A 49 6.65 8.48 -6.51
C GLN A 49 7.74 7.59 -5.93
N THR A 50 7.79 6.32 -6.33
CA THR A 50 8.78 5.37 -5.84
C THR A 50 9.19 4.36 -6.92
N ALA A 51 10.46 4.00 -6.93
CA ALA A 51 11.04 2.83 -7.59
C ALA A 51 12.49 2.66 -7.12
N LYS A 52 13.23 1.72 -7.70
CA LYS A 52 14.69 1.72 -7.59
C LYS A 52 15.27 2.85 -8.45
N ALA A 53 16.45 3.36 -8.07
CA ALA A 53 17.12 4.42 -8.82
C ALA A 53 17.31 4.01 -10.29
N GLY A 54 16.92 4.89 -11.22
CA GLY A 54 16.98 4.65 -12.66
C GLY A 54 15.81 3.86 -13.25
N GLU A 55 15.04 3.13 -12.43
CA GLU A 55 13.86 2.40 -12.91
C GLU A 55 12.62 3.30 -13.03
N PRO A 56 11.64 2.94 -13.87
CA PRO A 56 10.36 3.65 -13.99
C PRO A 56 9.68 3.91 -12.65
N SER A 57 9.45 5.18 -12.32
CA SER A 57 8.76 5.57 -11.11
C SER A 57 7.26 5.32 -11.21
N LEU A 58 6.69 4.74 -10.16
CA LEU A 58 5.24 4.53 -10.02
C LEU A 58 4.70 5.20 -8.75
N PRO A 59 3.43 5.62 -8.76
CA PRO A 59 2.77 6.15 -7.58
C PRO A 59 2.54 5.04 -6.54
N TYR A 60 2.92 5.31 -5.29
CA TYR A 60 2.70 4.45 -4.13
C TYR A 60 1.84 5.19 -3.11
N PHE A 61 0.77 4.55 -2.64
CA PHE A 61 -0.11 5.11 -1.63
C PHE A 61 0.28 4.59 -0.25
N PRO A 62 0.95 5.39 0.61
CA PRO A 62 1.33 4.93 1.93
C PRO A 62 0.10 4.82 2.82
N THR A 63 -0.13 3.64 3.38
CA THR A 63 -1.21 3.40 4.34
C THR A 63 -0.68 3.05 5.73
N LYS A 64 -1.41 3.47 6.76
CA LYS A 64 -1.19 3.10 8.15
C LYS A 64 -2.53 2.77 8.78
N LEU A 65 -2.67 1.54 9.27
CA LEU A 65 -3.85 1.09 10.00
C LEU A 65 -3.47 0.87 11.46
N LEU A 66 -4.24 1.46 12.37
CA LEU A 66 -4.05 1.30 13.80
C LEU A 66 -4.62 -0.05 14.24
N LEU A 67 -3.78 -0.84 14.91
CA LEU A 67 -4.22 -2.10 15.53
C LEU A 67 -4.63 -1.84 16.99
N PRO A 68 -5.57 -2.62 17.54
CA PRO A 68 -5.84 -2.60 18.96
C PRO A 68 -4.57 -2.92 19.78
N PRO A 69 -4.42 -2.36 20.98
CA PRO A 69 -3.26 -2.63 21.83
C PRO A 69 -3.11 -4.13 22.12
N GLY A 70 -1.91 -4.67 21.91
CA GLY A 70 -1.60 -6.09 22.16
C GLY A 70 -1.95 -7.04 21.02
N GLU A 71 -2.55 -6.55 19.93
CA GLU A 71 -2.87 -7.36 18.75
C GLU A 71 -1.77 -7.30 17.68
N MET A 72 -1.72 -8.34 16.84
CA MET A 72 -0.82 -8.42 15.69
C MET A 72 -1.56 -8.93 14.45
N VAL A 73 -1.16 -8.46 13.27
CA VAL A 73 -1.73 -8.95 12.01
C VAL A 73 -1.24 -10.37 11.75
N VAL A 74 -2.17 -11.32 11.73
CA VAL A 74 -1.89 -12.72 11.40
C VAL A 74 -2.08 -13.04 9.92
N SER A 75 -2.94 -12.28 9.23
CA SER A 75 -3.23 -12.43 7.80
C SER A 75 -3.70 -11.11 7.22
N MET A 76 -3.38 -10.87 5.94
CA MET A 76 -3.83 -9.71 5.18
C MET A 76 -4.25 -10.16 3.78
N GLU A 77 -5.37 -9.64 3.32
CA GLU A 77 -5.88 -9.83 1.96
C GLU A 77 -6.09 -8.47 1.31
N ILE A 78 -5.70 -8.35 0.04
CA ILE A 78 -5.94 -7.17 -0.77
C ILE A 78 -6.95 -7.55 -1.85
N ILE A 79 -8.17 -7.05 -1.70
CA ILE A 79 -9.24 -7.23 -2.69
C ILE A 79 -9.15 -6.06 -3.67
N ARG A 80 -8.95 -6.37 -4.95
CA ARG A 80 -8.91 -5.37 -6.04
C ARG A 80 -10.26 -5.35 -6.73
N GLU A 81 -10.82 -4.17 -6.86
CA GLU A 81 -12.09 -3.96 -7.53
C GLU A 81 -11.90 -2.96 -8.67
N SER A 82 -12.69 -3.11 -9.73
CA SER A 82 -12.79 -2.13 -10.83
C SER A 82 -11.43 -1.79 -11.47
N GLU A 83 -10.73 -2.80 -11.98
CA GLU A 83 -9.51 -2.59 -12.77
C GLU A 83 -9.80 -1.68 -13.97
N GLN A 84 -8.95 -0.68 -14.18
CA GLN A 84 -9.05 0.27 -15.28
C GLN A 84 -7.74 0.34 -16.05
N PHE A 85 -7.86 0.45 -17.37
CA PHE A 85 -6.73 0.66 -18.26
C PHE A 85 -6.57 2.15 -18.55
N ILE A 86 -5.34 2.65 -18.41
CA ILE A 86 -4.97 3.99 -18.83
C ILE A 86 -4.45 3.87 -20.26
N GLU A 87 -5.19 4.39 -21.23
CA GLU A 87 -4.81 4.29 -22.65
C GLU A 87 -3.56 5.10 -22.98
N GLY A 88 -2.67 4.53 -23.79
CA GLY A 88 -1.50 5.21 -24.35
C GLY A 88 -0.18 4.55 -24.02
N ASP A 89 0.87 4.98 -24.72
CA ASP A 89 2.25 4.55 -24.50
C ASP A 89 3.02 5.64 -23.74
N TYR A 90 3.40 5.35 -22.50
CA TYR A 90 4.07 6.30 -21.62
C TYR A 90 5.49 5.87 -21.31
N GLN A 91 6.46 6.70 -21.68
CA GLN A 91 7.82 6.57 -21.16
C GLN A 91 7.88 7.22 -19.78
N LEU A 92 7.83 6.39 -18.73
CA LEU A 92 7.79 6.86 -17.35
C LEU A 92 9.12 7.46 -16.91
N SER A 93 9.07 8.47 -16.06
CA SER A 93 10.26 9.11 -15.50
C SER A 93 11.03 8.11 -14.63
N PRO A 94 12.36 8.00 -14.79
CA PRO A 94 13.15 7.17 -13.91
C PRO A 94 13.21 7.79 -12.51
N TYR A 95 13.11 6.95 -11.47
CA TYR A 95 13.21 7.40 -10.09
C TYR A 95 14.62 7.89 -9.77
N GLN A 96 14.71 9.05 -9.10
CA GLN A 96 15.96 9.64 -8.65
C GLN A 96 16.03 9.58 -7.12
N PRO A 97 17.16 9.14 -6.54
CA PRO A 97 17.30 9.04 -5.10
C PRO A 97 17.25 10.41 -4.42
N SER A 98 16.82 10.44 -3.16
CA SER A 98 16.88 11.64 -2.36
C SER A 98 18.33 12.09 -2.13
N ARG A 99 18.53 13.39 -1.99
CA ARG A 99 19.83 13.99 -1.72
C ARG A 99 19.74 14.93 -0.52
N PRO A 100 20.84 15.12 0.23
CA PRO A 100 20.89 16.12 1.28
C PRO A 100 20.63 17.52 0.71
N LEU A 101 19.83 18.32 1.41
CA LEU A 101 19.57 19.72 1.04
C LEU A 101 20.85 20.57 1.02
N SER A 102 21.89 20.16 1.75
CA SER A 102 23.19 20.83 1.80
C SER A 102 24.12 20.48 0.62
N SER A 103 23.75 19.53 -0.23
CA SER A 103 24.61 19.08 -1.34
C SER A 103 24.68 20.14 -2.44
N THR A 104 25.90 20.56 -2.80
CA THR A 104 26.16 21.51 -3.91
C THR A 104 26.63 20.83 -5.19
N GLU A 105 26.91 19.52 -5.15
CA GLU A 105 27.34 18.74 -6.30
C GLU A 105 26.22 18.60 -7.34
N SER A 106 26.55 18.67 -8.63
CA SER A 106 25.60 18.33 -9.69
C SER A 106 25.16 16.87 -9.55
N PRO A 107 23.84 16.59 -9.54
CA PRO A 107 23.36 15.23 -9.41
C PRO A 107 23.62 14.44 -10.70
N ASP A 108 24.07 13.20 -10.54
CA ASP A 108 23.97 12.22 -11.60
C ASP A 108 22.49 11.93 -11.91
N PHE A 109 22.19 11.72 -13.18
CA PHE A 109 20.85 11.32 -13.63
C PHE A 109 20.84 9.81 -13.88
N TYR A 110 20.10 9.08 -13.04
CA TYR A 110 19.99 7.62 -13.15
C TYR A 110 18.92 7.26 -14.19
N PHE A 111 19.22 6.32 -15.08
CA PHE A 111 18.29 5.76 -16.08
C PHE A 111 18.73 4.33 -16.43
N ASN A 112 17.81 3.36 -16.36
CA ASN A 112 18.02 1.94 -16.68
C ASN A 112 17.07 1.48 -17.79
#